data_AF-A0A1F9NYU3-F1
#
_entry.id   AF-A0A1F9NYU3-F1
#
_cell.length_a   1.000
_cell.length_b   1.000
_cell.length_c   1.000
_cell.angle_alpha   90.00
_cell.angle_beta   90.00
_cell.angle_gamma   90.00
#
_symmetry.space_group_name_H-M   'P 1'
#
loop_
_entity.id
_entity.type
_entity.pdbx_description
1 polymer ?
#
loop_
_entity_poly.entity_id
_entity_poly.type
_entity_poly.pdbx_seq_one_letter_code
_entity_poly.pdbx_strand_id
1 'polypeptide(L)'
;MKNLISFLFLSFFASTPAFAGDMHVNALNLVNTVYGYLGIFLFFIAYTLVPLENYIHLRKSKPVMLAAGLIWIFVAMAYKQAGDTHTAHLAIKNNLLEYAEIFLFLLTAMTYINSLEERNVFHSIFKFL
;
A
#
# COMPACT_ATOMS: atom_id res chain seq x y z
N MET A 1 8.77 1.50 -36.12
CA MET A 1 7.99 1.06 -34.93
C MET A 1 8.63 -0.13 -34.21
N LYS A 2 9.04 -1.21 -34.90
CA LYS A 2 9.70 -2.39 -34.31
C LYS A 2 10.99 -2.08 -33.52
N ASN A 3 11.80 -1.14 -33.99
CA ASN A 3 13.04 -0.73 -33.30
C ASN A 3 12.79 0.12 -32.05
N LEU A 4 11.65 0.82 -31.98
CA LEU A 4 11.28 1.64 -30.83
C LEU A 4 10.86 0.77 -29.65
N ILE A 5 10.12 -0.31 -29.92
CA ILE A 5 9.69 -1.30 -28.94
C ILE A 5 10.89 -2.07 -28.37
N SER A 6 11.88 -2.41 -29.21
CA SER A 6 13.11 -3.07 -28.77
C SER A 6 13.96 -2.17 -27.85
N PHE A 7 13.99 -0.86 -28.09
CA PHE A 7 14.72 0.09 -27.25
C PHE A 7 14.04 0.28 -25.88
N LEU A 8 12.71 0.33 -25.87
CA LEU A 8 11.90 0.41 -24.66
C LEU A 8 12.06 -0.85 -23.77
N PHE A 9 12.15 -2.02 -24.40
CA PHE A 9 12.40 -3.30 -23.70
C PHE A 9 13.81 -3.37 -23.11
N LEU A 10 14.83 -2.84 -23.80
CA LEU A 10 16.20 -2.79 -23.32
C LEU A 10 16.36 -1.83 -22.13
N SER A 11 15.60 -0.73 -22.13
CA SER A 11 15.59 0.27 -21.05
C SER A 11 14.97 -0.29 -19.76
N PHE A 12 13.98 -1.17 -19.88
CA PHE A 12 13.34 -1.83 -18.73
C PHE A 12 14.28 -2.83 -18.03
N PHE A 13 15.13 -3.54 -18.79
CA PHE A 13 16.13 -4.46 -18.25
C PHE A 13 17.38 -3.76 -17.69
N ALA A 14 17.66 -2.53 -18.12
CA ALA A 14 18.78 -1.73 -17.62
C ALA A 14 18.48 -1.01 -16.29
N SER A 15 17.29 -1.18 -15.72
CA SER A 15 16.95 -0.62 -14.42
C SER A 15 17.70 -1.39 -13.32
N THR A 16 18.91 -0.94 -13.01
CA THR A 16 19.61 -1.35 -11.79
C THR A 16 18.79 -0.90 -10.60
N PRO A 17 18.64 -1.71 -9.52
CA PRO A 17 17.95 -1.27 -8.33
C PRO A 17 18.71 -0.08 -7.73
N ALA A 18 18.19 1.13 -7.93
CA ALA A 18 18.64 2.30 -7.20
C ALA A 18 18.27 2.06 -5.74
N PHE A 19 19.28 1.89 -4.88
CA PHE A 19 19.08 1.85 -3.44
C PHE A 19 18.57 3.21 -2.97
N ALA A 20 17.25 3.34 -2.83
CA ALA A 20 16.64 4.41 -2.05
C ALA A 20 16.93 4.12 -0.58
N GLY A 21 18.09 4.59 -0.11
CA GLY A 21 18.48 4.51 1.30
C GLY A 21 17.75 5.58 2.10
N ASP A 22 16.48 5.35 2.40
CA ASP A 22 15.80 6.10 3.46
C ASP A 22 16.34 5.62 4.81
N MET A 23 16.69 6.57 5.68
CA MET A 23 17.23 6.34 7.01
C MET A 23 16.12 5.87 7.95
N HIS A 24 15.53 4.71 7.68
CA HIS A 24 14.56 4.07 8.56
C HIS A 24 15.28 3.17 9.57
N VAL A 25 15.04 3.48 10.85
CA VAL A 25 15.28 2.68 12.07
C VAL A 25 15.79 1.28 11.79
N ASN A 26 17.03 0.95 12.21
CA ASN A 26 17.71 -0.36 12.13
C ASN A 26 16.73 -1.54 11.96
N ALA A 27 16.25 -1.72 10.73
CA ALA A 27 15.27 -2.73 10.43
C ALA A 27 16.07 -3.97 10.11
N LEU A 28 15.82 -5.04 10.86
CA LEU A 28 16.38 -6.33 10.51
C LEU A 28 16.05 -6.62 9.04
N ASN A 29 17.05 -7.04 8.28
CA ASN A 29 16.87 -7.33 6.88
C ASN A 29 16.16 -8.69 6.74
N LEU A 30 14.83 -8.66 6.66
CA LEU A 30 13.97 -9.84 6.49
C LEU A 30 13.72 -10.20 5.02
N VAL A 31 14.30 -9.44 4.06
CA VAL A 31 14.04 -9.60 2.62
C VAL A 31 14.43 -10.99 2.13
N ASN A 32 15.56 -11.52 2.61
CA ASN A 32 16.07 -12.84 2.20
C ASN A 32 15.57 -14.00 3.07
N THR A 33 14.59 -13.76 3.95
CA THR A 33 14.10 -14.75 4.91
C THR A 33 12.82 -15.41 4.40
N VAL A 34 12.52 -16.64 4.87
CA VAL A 34 11.27 -17.36 4.57
C VAL A 34 10.02 -16.49 4.80
N TYR A 35 10.04 -15.64 5.84
CA TYR A 35 8.96 -14.68 6.14
C TYR A 35 8.78 -13.60 5.06
N GLY A 36 9.88 -13.13 4.45
CA GLY A 36 9.83 -12.16 3.35
C GLY A 36 9.20 -12.77 2.09
N TYR A 37 9.63 -13.99 1.72
CA TYR A 37 9.04 -14.71 0.59
C TYR A 37 7.56 -15.04 0.80
N LEU A 38 7.17 -15.46 2.00
CA LEU A 38 5.76 -15.66 2.36
C LEU A 38 4.94 -14.37 2.28
N GLY A 39 5.51 -13.24 2.71
CA GLY A 39 4.88 -11.93 2.59
C GLY A 39 4.59 -11.54 1.14
N ILE A 40 5.58 -11.72 0.25
CA ILE A 40 5.42 -11.45 -1.20
C ILE A 40 4.36 -12.37 -1.81
N PHE A 41 4.39 -13.66 -1.45
CA PHE A 41 3.40 -14.64 -1.94
C PHE A 41 1.97 -14.26 -1.53
N LEU A 42 1.76 -13.88 -0.26
CA LEU A 42 0.45 -13.42 0.23
C LEU A 42 0.02 -12.11 -0.42
N PHE A 43 0.95 -11.18 -0.62
CA PHE A 43 0.68 -9.94 -1.33
C PHE A 43 0.19 -10.21 -2.76
N PHE A 44 0.83 -11.13 -3.48
CA PHE A 44 0.44 -11.50 -4.83
C PHE A 44 -0.97 -12.13 -4.88
N ILE A 45 -1.27 -13.04 -3.94
CA ILE A 45 -2.61 -13.63 -3.80
C ILE A 45 -3.65 -12.54 -3.54
N ALA A 46 -3.38 -11.65 -2.59
CA ALA A 46 -4.29 -10.57 -2.21
C ALA A 46 -4.55 -9.62 -3.39
N TYR A 47 -3.47 -9.21 -4.08
CA TYR A 47 -3.55 -8.34 -5.25
C TYR A 47 -4.38 -8.97 -6.37
N THR A 48 -4.25 -10.27 -6.59
CA THR A 48 -5.06 -11.00 -7.58
C THR A 48 -6.52 -11.12 -7.15
N LEU A 49 -6.80 -11.26 -5.85
CA LEU A 49 -8.16 -11.33 -5.30
C LEU A 49 -8.94 -10.01 -5.42
N VAL A 50 -8.27 -8.86 -5.39
CA VAL A 50 -8.91 -7.53 -5.46
C VAL A 50 -9.76 -7.31 -6.71
N PRO A 51 -9.24 -7.52 -7.94
CA PRO A 51 -10.04 -7.40 -9.16
C PRO A 51 -10.99 -8.59 -9.38
N LEU A 52 -10.74 -9.73 -8.72
CA LEU A 52 -11.58 -10.92 -8.81
C LEU A 52 -12.92 -10.79 -8.08
N GLU A 53 -13.16 -9.68 -7.34
CA GLU A 53 -14.42 -9.37 -6.65
C GLU A 53 -15.67 -9.66 -7.49
N ASN A 54 -15.61 -9.37 -8.80
CA ASN A 54 -16.72 -9.58 -9.75
C ASN A 54 -17.28 -11.02 -9.74
N TYR A 55 -16.51 -11.99 -9.25
CA TYR A 55 -16.90 -13.41 -9.18
C TYR A 55 -17.24 -13.89 -7.76
N ILE A 56 -16.84 -13.15 -6.71
CA ILE A 56 -16.87 -13.62 -5.31
C ILE A 56 -17.77 -12.79 -4.37
N HIS A 57 -18.45 -11.74 -4.85
CA HIS A 57 -19.39 -10.88 -4.09
C HIS A 57 -18.85 -10.31 -2.75
N LEU A 58 -17.53 -10.35 -2.53
CA LEU A 58 -16.87 -9.85 -1.33
C LEU A 58 -16.38 -8.42 -1.58
N ARG A 59 -16.86 -7.45 -0.78
CA ARG A 59 -16.37 -6.06 -0.82
C ARG A 59 -14.84 -6.02 -0.90
N LYS A 60 -14.25 -5.33 -1.90
CA LYS A 60 -12.79 -5.24 -2.14
C LYS A 60 -11.93 -4.99 -0.90
N SER A 61 -12.45 -4.28 0.10
CA SER A 61 -11.76 -4.02 1.38
C SER A 61 -11.50 -5.29 2.21
N LYS A 62 -12.36 -6.31 2.15
CA LYS A 62 -12.25 -7.55 2.94
C LYS A 62 -11.01 -8.39 2.60
N PRO A 63 -10.75 -8.77 1.34
CA PRO A 63 -9.57 -9.57 1.00
C PRO A 63 -8.25 -8.82 1.29
N VAL A 64 -8.23 -7.51 1.05
CA VAL A 64 -7.05 -6.67 1.32
C VAL A 64 -6.73 -6.61 2.80
N MET A 65 -7.74 -6.35 3.65
CA MET A 65 -7.55 -6.26 5.10
C MET A 65 -7.04 -7.57 5.71
N LEU A 66 -7.59 -8.70 5.25
CA LEU A 66 -7.19 -10.03 5.72
C LEU A 66 -5.72 -10.31 5.39
N ALA A 67 -5.31 -10.07 4.14
CA ALA A 67 -3.94 -10.27 3.72
C ALA A 67 -2.95 -9.37 4.46
N ALA A 68 -3.29 -8.09 4.65
CA ALA A 68 -2.47 -7.16 5.42
C ALA A 68 -2.27 -7.65 6.87
N GLY A 69 -3.33 -8.13 7.52
CA GLY A 69 -3.25 -8.72 8.86
C GLY A 69 -2.36 -9.95 8.92
N LEU A 70 -2.48 -10.87 7.95
CA LEU A 70 -1.63 -12.07 7.87
C LEU A 70 -0.16 -11.70 7.70
N ILE A 71 0.16 -10.75 6.82
CA ILE A 71 1.54 -10.29 6.61
C ILE A 71 2.12 -9.73 7.92
N TRP A 72 1.37 -8.89 8.64
CA TRP A 72 1.82 -8.35 9.93
C TRP A 72 2.02 -9.43 11.00
N ILE A 73 1.22 -10.50 11.00
CA ILE A 73 1.43 -11.66 11.88
C ILE A 73 2.77 -12.35 11.56
N PHE A 74 3.09 -12.56 10.28
CA PHE A 74 4.37 -13.13 9.87
C PHE A 74 5.56 -12.22 10.26
N VAL A 75 5.42 -10.91 10.08
CA VAL A 75 6.43 -9.92 10.51
C VAL A 75 6.65 -9.99 12.01
N ALA A 76 5.57 -10.00 12.81
CA ALA A 76 5.67 -10.09 14.27
C ALA A 76 6.36 -11.40 14.73
N MET A 77 6.07 -12.53 14.07
CA MET A 77 6.74 -13.80 14.36
C MET A 77 8.24 -13.76 14.01
N ALA A 78 8.60 -13.15 12.88
CA ALA A 78 9.99 -13.02 12.45
C ALA A 78 10.82 -12.14 13.40
N TYR A 79 10.25 -11.01 13.84
CA TYR A 79 10.86 -10.12 14.81
C TYR A 79 10.99 -10.76 16.21
N LYS A 80 9.96 -11.51 16.64
CA LYS A 80 10.03 -12.31 17.88
C LYS A 80 11.17 -13.34 17.85
N GLN A 81 11.41 -13.98 16.71
CA GLN A 81 12.53 -14.93 16.56
C GLN A 81 13.90 -14.25 16.59
N ALA A 82 13.99 -13.02 16.11
CA ALA A 82 15.21 -12.22 16.18
C ALA A 82 15.47 -11.59 17.56
N GLY A 83 14.59 -11.83 18.54
CA GLY A 83 14.74 -11.36 19.92
C GLY A 83 14.22 -9.94 20.18
N ASP A 84 13.60 -9.29 19.19
CA ASP A 84 13.08 -7.93 19.30
C ASP A 84 11.57 -7.91 19.04
N THR A 85 10.78 -7.81 20.11
CA THR A 85 9.32 -7.72 20.03
C THR A 85 8.80 -6.29 20.01
N HIS A 86 9.64 -5.29 20.24
CA HIS A 86 9.22 -3.90 20.40
C HIS A 86 9.21 -3.14 19.07
N THR A 87 10.20 -3.40 18.22
CA THR A 87 10.34 -2.73 16.91
C THR A 87 9.17 -3.04 15.98
N ALA A 88 8.67 -4.28 15.96
CA ALA A 88 7.50 -4.66 15.16
C ALA A 88 6.24 -3.90 15.61
N HIS A 89 6.05 -3.71 16.92
CA HIS A 89 4.89 -2.99 17.45
C HIS A 89 4.94 -1.48 17.14
N LEU A 90 6.11 -0.86 17.27
CA LEU A 90 6.28 0.54 16.88
C LEU A 90 6.07 0.75 15.38
N ALA A 91 6.57 -0.17 14.54
CA ALA A 91 6.42 -0.09 13.09
C ALA A 91 4.95 -0.15 12.63
N ILE A 92 4.15 -1.08 13.19
CA ILE A 92 2.71 -1.16 12.84
C ILE A 92 1.94 0.05 13.35
N LYS A 93 2.28 0.57 14.54
CA LYS A 93 1.65 1.75 15.11
C LYS A 93 1.88 2.99 14.24
N ASN A 94 3.13 3.23 13.83
CA ASN A 94 3.46 4.37 12.99
C ASN A 94 2.77 4.29 11.62
N ASN A 95 2.79 3.11 10.98
CA ASN A 95 2.05 2.89 9.74
C ASN A 95 0.55 3.19 9.92
N LEU A 96 -0.07 2.63 10.96
CA LEU A 96 -1.50 2.83 11.20
C LEU A 96 -1.84 4.31 11.46
N LEU A 97 -0.97 5.04 12.15
CA LEU A 97 -1.15 6.46 12.42
C LEU A 97 -1.07 7.30 11.14
N GLU A 98 -0.11 7.01 10.27
CA GLU A 98 0.00 7.64 8.93
C GLU A 98 -1.20 7.32 8.05
N TYR A 99 -1.63 6.05 8.00
CA TYR A 99 -2.86 5.66 7.30
C TYR A 99 -4.10 6.32 7.89
N ALA A 100 -4.17 6.47 9.22
CA ALA A 100 -5.28 7.14 9.88
C ALA A 100 -5.32 8.63 9.55
N GLU A 101 -4.16 9.29 9.45
CA GLU A 101 -4.06 10.69 9.02
C GLU A 101 -4.60 10.87 7.60
N ILE A 102 -4.15 10.04 6.65
CA ILE A 102 -4.63 10.07 5.27
C ILE A 102 -6.13 9.73 5.21
N PHE A 103 -6.58 8.73 5.98
CA PHE A 103 -7.99 8.36 6.06
C PHE A 103 -8.85 9.51 6.59
N LEU A 104 -8.45 10.17 7.67
CA LEU A 104 -9.18 11.30 8.25
C LEU A 104 -9.19 12.51 7.32
N PHE A 105 -8.07 12.76 6.64
CA PHE A 105 -7.97 13.78 5.60
C PHE A 105 -8.98 13.50 4.46
N LEU A 106 -8.99 12.28 3.92
CA LEU A 106 -9.89 11.90 2.83
C LEU A 106 -11.37 11.87 3.28
N LEU A 107 -11.65 11.42 4.50
CA LEU A 107 -13.00 11.42 5.08
C LEU A 107 -13.56 12.84 5.16
N THR A 108 -12.75 13.75 5.70
CA THR A 108 -13.12 15.17 5.79
C THR A 108 -13.23 15.78 4.39
N ALA A 109 -12.30 15.48 3.48
CA ALA A 109 -12.30 15.98 2.11
C ALA A 109 -13.55 15.55 1.33
N MET A 110 -13.94 14.28 1.38
CA MET A 110 -15.16 13.80 0.71
C MET A 110 -16.42 14.47 1.28
N THR A 111 -16.49 14.65 2.60
CA THR A 111 -17.61 15.35 3.25
C THR A 111 -17.67 16.82 2.83
N TYR A 112 -16.51 17.48 2.73
CA TYR A 112 -16.40 18.86 2.27
C TYR A 112 -16.82 19.01 0.80
N ILE A 113 -16.35 18.11 -0.08
CA ILE A 113 -16.73 18.09 -1.50
C ILE A 113 -18.24 17.93 -1.65
N ASN A 114 -18.83 16.95 -0.97
CA ASN A 114 -20.28 16.71 -1.00
C ASN A 114 -21.06 17.94 -0.49
N SER A 115 -20.55 18.63 0.54
CA SER A 115 -21.19 19.84 1.08
C SER A 115 -21.12 21.04 0.12
N LEU A 116 -20.03 21.18 -0.63
CA LEU A 116 -19.89 22.21 -1.66
C LEU A 116 -20.76 21.93 -2.89
N GLU A 117 -20.90 20.66 -3.24
CA GLU A 117 -21.78 20.19 -4.32
C GLU A 117 -23.24 20.49 -4.01
N GLU A 118 -23.73 20.13 -2.82
CA GLU A 118 -25.12 20.38 -2.39
C GLU A 118 -25.47 21.89 -2.38
N ARG A 119 -24.50 22.74 -2.06
CA ARG A 119 -24.64 24.21 -2.07
C ARG A 119 -24.42 24.86 -3.44
N ASN A 120 -24.21 24.07 -4.49
CA ASN A 120 -23.93 24.56 -5.85
C ASN A 120 -22.77 25.56 -5.93
N VAL A 121 -21.81 25.49 -5.00
CA VAL A 121 -20.68 26.44 -4.95
C VAL A 121 -19.82 26.31 -6.21
N PHE A 122 -19.64 25.08 -6.69
CA PHE A 122 -18.95 24.81 -7.95
C PHE A 122 -19.62 25.52 -9.13
N HIS A 123 -20.95 25.50 -9.23
CA HIS A 123 -21.68 26.21 -10.28
C HIS A 123 -21.48 27.72 -10.21
N SER A 124 -21.41 28.30 -9.02
CA SER A 124 -21.16 29.74 -8.83
C SER A 124 -19.74 30.14 -9.26
N ILE A 125 -18.73 29.33 -8.90
CA ILE A 125 -17.32 29.58 -9.26
C ILE A 125 -17.11 29.41 -10.76
N PHE A 126 -17.65 28.36 -11.38
CA PHE A 126 -17.49 28.12 -12.82
C PHE A 126 -18.28 29.09 -13.69
N LYS A 127 -19.34 29.73 -13.17
CA LYS A 127 -20.11 30.76 -13.90
C LYS A 127 -19.41 32.12 -13.92
N PHE A 128 -18.50 32.38 -12.98
CA PHE A 128 -17.75 33.63 -12.90
C PHE A 128 -16.48 33.64 -13.77
N LEU A 129 -16.04 32.47 -14.24
CA LEU A 129 -14.98 32.30 -15.24
C LEU A 129 -15.57 32.31 -16.66
#